data_AF-A0A367LXU9-F1
#
_entry.id   AF-A0A367LXU9-F1
#
_cell.length_a   1.000
_cell.length_b   1.000
_cell.length_c   1.000
_cell.angle_alpha   90.00
_cell.angle_beta   90.00
_cell.angle_gamma   90.00
#
_symmetry.space_group_name_H-M   'P 1'
#
loop_
_entity.id
_entity.type
_entity.pdbx_description
1 polymer ?
#
loop_
_entity_poly.entity_id
_entity_poly.type
_entity_poly.pdbx_seq_one_letter_code
_entity_poly.pdbx_strand_id
1 'polypeptide(L)' 'DGNGLDRLGVREQSWRVGGASSADIAALEAFRADPGLPAVRAASFEIHEDKRLPDNSRVIYRGPDEHGDFLLKYAMTGEA' A
#
# COMPACT_ATOMS: atom_id res chain seq x y z
N ASP A 1 -17.63 -2.35 19.07
CA ASP A 1 -18.02 -0.92 19.11
C ASP A 1 -17.92 -0.45 20.56
N GLY A 2 -18.27 0.80 20.84
CA GLY A 2 -18.27 1.33 22.21
C GLY A 2 -19.20 0.60 23.19
N ASN A 3 -20.01 -0.35 22.72
CA ASN A 3 -20.95 -1.15 23.49
C ASN A 3 -20.52 -2.63 23.62
N GLY A 4 -19.28 -2.97 23.25
CA GLY A 4 -18.73 -4.32 23.40
C GLY A 4 -19.22 -5.33 22.35
N LEU A 5 -19.87 -4.88 21.27
CA LEU A 5 -20.21 -5.75 20.14
C LEU A 5 -19.07 -5.80 19.13
N ASP A 6 -18.68 -6.99 18.67
CA ASP A 6 -17.68 -7.11 17.62
C ASP A 6 -18.17 -6.45 16.32
N ARG A 7 -17.41 -5.45 15.86
CA ARG A 7 -17.60 -4.82 14.56
C ARG A 7 -16.46 -5.27 13.67
N LEU A 8 -16.77 -6.00 12.61
CA LEU A 8 -15.84 -6.28 11.54
C LEU A 8 -16.07 -5.21 10.46
N GLY A 9 -15.06 -4.39 10.24
CA GLY A 9 -15.08 -3.34 9.22
C GLY A 9 -14.00 -3.61 8.18
N VAL A 10 -14.33 -3.35 6.92
CA VAL A 10 -13.35 -3.27 5.84
C VAL A 10 -12.95 -1.80 5.75
N ARG A 11 -11.64 -1.50 5.84
CA ARG A 11 -11.16 -0.12 5.66
C ARG A 11 -11.42 0.29 4.21
N GLU A 12 -11.89 1.51 3.94
CA GLU A 12 -12.25 1.99 2.59
C GLU A 12 -11.24 1.64 1.48
N GLN A 13 -9.95 1.49 1.83
CA GLN A 13 -8.88 1.20 0.88
C GLN A 13 -8.60 -0.27 0.60
N SER A 14 -9.28 -1.21 1.28
CA SER A 14 -9.09 -2.65 1.06
C SER A 14 -10.37 -3.28 0.53
N TRP A 15 -10.66 -3.16 -0.76
CA TRP A 15 -11.86 -3.75 -1.38
C TRP A 15 -11.85 -5.30 -1.45
N ARG A 16 -10.97 -5.98 -0.70
CA ARG A 16 -10.98 -7.44 -0.54
C ARG A 16 -11.10 -7.82 0.93
N VAL A 17 -12.02 -8.75 1.22
CA VAL A 17 -12.08 -9.49 2.48
C VAL A 17 -10.67 -10.04 2.79
N GLY A 18 -10.08 -9.64 3.92
CA GLY A 18 -8.73 -10.05 4.34
C GLY A 18 -7.63 -8.98 4.23
N GLY A 19 -7.90 -7.83 3.60
CA GLY A 19 -7.14 -6.58 3.79
C GLY A 19 -5.62 -6.61 3.68
N ALA A 20 -5.05 -6.99 2.53
CA ALA A 20 -3.62 -6.76 2.26
C ALA A 20 -3.39 -5.32 1.81
N SER A 21 -2.42 -4.63 2.42
CA SER A 21 -1.97 -3.32 1.96
C SER A 21 -1.11 -3.48 0.70
N SER A 22 -0.92 -2.39 -0.05
CA SER A 22 0.01 -2.40 -1.19
C SER A 22 1.46 -2.64 -0.77
N ALA A 23 1.81 -2.34 0.48
CA ALA A 23 3.11 -2.70 1.05
C ALA A 23 3.25 -4.23 1.18
N ASP A 24 2.19 -4.92 1.62
CA ASP A 24 2.20 -6.39 1.75
C ASP A 24 2.33 -7.07 0.38
N ILE A 25 1.62 -6.56 -0.63
CA ILE A 25 1.75 -7.06 -2.01
C ILE A 25 3.16 -6.83 -2.53
N ALA A 26 3.74 -5.65 -2.30
CA ALA A 26 5.10 -5.35 -2.74
C ALA A 26 6.15 -6.22 -2.03
N ALA A 27 5.97 -6.51 -0.74
CA ALA A 27 6.82 -7.43 0.00
C ALA A 27 6.76 -8.87 -0.57
N LEU A 28 5.56 -9.36 -0.88
CA LEU A 28 5.38 -10.67 -1.50
C LEU A 28 5.95 -10.75 -2.93
N GLU A 29 5.82 -9.68 -3.71
CA GLU A 29 6.47 -9.56 -5.02
C GLU A 29 8.01 -9.61 -4.88
N ALA A 30 8.58 -8.97 -3.86
CA ALA A 30 10.02 -9.01 -3.58
C ALA A 30 10.51 -10.42 -3.19
N PHE A 31 9.84 -11.10 -2.26
CA PHE A 31 10.17 -12.49 -1.92
C PHE A 31 10.00 -13.45 -3.10
N ARG A 32 9.05 -13.18 -4.00
CA ARG A 32 8.89 -13.98 -5.22
C ARG A 32 10.03 -13.74 -6.21
N ALA A 33 10.51 -12.52 -6.33
CA ALA A 33 11.62 -12.16 -7.21
C ALA A 33 12.96 -12.71 -6.71
N ASP A 34 13.17 -12.71 -5.39
CA ASP A 34 14.33 -13.30 -4.74
C ASP A 34 13.91 -14.14 -3.51
N PRO A 35 13.71 -15.46 -3.71
CA PRO A 35 13.35 -16.37 -2.62
C PRO A 35 14.41 -16.53 -1.53
N GLY A 36 15.64 -16.05 -1.77
CA GLY A 36 16.73 -16.05 -0.79
C GLY A 36 16.67 -14.88 0.19
N LEU A 37 15.80 -13.89 -0.03
CA LEU A 37 15.66 -12.74 0.86
C LEU A 37 15.18 -13.18 2.25
N PRO A 38 15.97 -12.94 3.32
CA PRO A 38 15.57 -13.32 4.67
C PRO A 38 14.48 -12.41 5.24
N ALA A 39 14.42 -11.16 4.77
CA ALA A 39 13.44 -10.16 5.15
C ALA A 39 13.38 -9.05 4.08
N VAL A 40 12.30 -8.29 4.07
CA VAL A 40 12.13 -7.09 3.22
C VAL A 40 11.43 -6.01 4.03
N ARG A 41 11.87 -4.76 3.87
CA ARG A 41 11.14 -3.60 4.39
C ARG A 41 10.19 -3.10 3.32
N ALA A 42 8.90 -3.04 3.62
CA ALA A 42 7.90 -2.50 2.72
C ALA A 42 7.09 -1.39 3.40
N ALA A 43 6.71 -0.38 2.61
CA ALA A 43 5.86 0.71 3.05
C ALA A 43 4.93 1.16 1.92
N SER A 44 3.78 1.70 2.28
CA SER A 44 2.84 2.32 1.34
C SER A 44 2.59 3.76 1.75
N PHE A 45 2.35 4.60 0.75
CA PHE A 45 2.22 6.04 0.90
C PHE A 45 1.03 6.53 0.09
N GLU A 46 0.35 7.51 0.67
CA GLU A 46 -0.71 8.29 0.04
C GLU A 46 -0.33 9.76 0.19
N ILE A 47 -0.23 10.47 -0.93
CA ILE A 47 0.18 11.87 -0.97
C ILE A 47 -0.70 12.65 -1.93
N HIS A 48 -0.97 13.90 -1.58
CA HIS A 48 -1.85 14.81 -2.33
C HIS A 48 -1.04 15.82 -3.18
N GLU A 49 0.15 15.44 -3.58
CA GLU A 49 1.06 16.26 -4.38
C GLU A 49 1.63 15.44 -5.54
N ASP A 50 1.75 16.06 -6.71
CA ASP A 50 2.41 15.40 -7.83
C ASP A 50 3.92 15.51 -7.68
N LYS A 51 4.58 14.38 -7.39
CA LYS A 51 6.03 14.34 -7.19
C LYS A 51 6.68 13.16 -7.90
N ARG A 52 7.98 13.33 -8.18
CA ARG A 52 8.83 12.24 -8.63
C ARG A 52 9.06 11.26 -7.48
N LEU A 53 8.91 9.96 -7.77
CA LEU A 53 9.14 8.90 -6.81
C LEU A 53 10.57 8.36 -6.89
N PRO A 54 11.11 7.80 -5.78
CA PRO A 54 12.32 6.99 -5.80
C PRO A 54 12.21 5.79 -6.75
N ASP A 55 13.34 5.31 -7.29
CA ASP A 55 13.37 4.22 -8.29
C ASP A 55 12.81 2.89 -7.76
N ASN A 56 12.89 2.64 -6.45
CA ASN A 56 12.33 1.47 -5.78
C ASN A 56 10.83 1.62 -5.42
N SER A 57 10.13 2.54 -6.09
CA SER A 57 8.70 2.77 -5.87
C SER A 57 7.85 2.13 -6.96
N ARG A 58 6.78 1.45 -6.53
CA ARG A 58 5.72 0.95 -7.40
C ARG A 58 4.51 1.85 -7.28
N VAL A 59 4.22 2.60 -8.34
CA VAL A 59 2.99 3.42 -8.44
C VAL A 59 1.79 2.48 -8.47
N ILE A 60 0.83 2.75 -7.58
CA ILE A 60 -0.46 2.07 -7.52
C ILE A 60 -1.52 2.94 -8.20
N TYR A 61 -1.48 4.25 -7.93
CA TYR A 61 -2.38 5.24 -8.49
C TYR A 61 -1.70 6.60 -8.60
N ARG A 62 -1.98 7.35 -9.66
CA ARG A 62 -1.53 8.73 -9.86
C ARG A 62 -2.55 9.47 -10.72
N GLY A 63 -3.36 10.34 -10.12
CA GLY A 63 -4.45 11.03 -10.82
C GLY A 63 -5.42 11.70 -9.86
N PRO A 64 -6.55 12.24 -10.35
CA PRO A 64 -7.56 12.86 -9.49
C PRO A 64 -8.26 11.81 -8.60
N ASP A 65 -8.61 12.17 -7.38
CA ASP A 65 -9.47 11.37 -6.51
C ASP A 65 -10.96 11.55 -6.86
N GLU A 66 -11.85 11.02 -6.02
CA GLU A 66 -13.29 11.14 -6.22
C GLU A 66 -13.83 12.58 -6.11
N HIS A 67 -13.07 13.48 -5.48
CA HIS A 67 -13.38 14.90 -5.37
C HIS A 67 -12.71 15.74 -6.47
N GLY A 68 -11.85 15.12 -7.28
CA GLY A 68 -11.08 15.77 -8.34
C GLY A 68 -9.74 16.32 -7.90
N ASP A 69 -9.36 16.15 -6.63
CA ASP A 69 -8.08 16.57 -6.07
C ASP A 69 -6.98 15.58 -6.45
N PHE A 70 -5.73 16.03 -6.55
CA PHE A 70 -4.66 15.12 -6.94
C PHE A 70 -4.35 14.09 -5.86
N LEU A 71 -4.22 12.83 -6.27
CA LEU A 71 -3.90 11.70 -5.41
C LEU A 71 -2.83 10.82 -6.05
N LEU A 72 -1.78 10.55 -5.29
CA LEU A 72 -0.72 9.62 -5.64
C LEU A 72 -0.56 8.58 -4.53
N LYS A 73 -0.72 7.32 -4.93
CA LYS A 73 -0.51 6.13 -4.08
C LYS A 73 0.63 5.32 -4.64
N TYR A 74 1.59 4.98 -3.79
CA TYR A 74 2.71 4.13 -4.17
C TYR A 74 3.15 3.25 -3.00
N ALA A 75 3.80 2.13 -3.34
CA ALA A 75 4.49 1.28 -2.38
C ALA A 75 6.00 1.33 -2.65
N MET A 76 6.81 1.14 -1.62
CA MET A 76 8.25 0.99 -1.72
C MET A 76 8.68 -0.30 -1.05
N THR A 77 9.70 -0.94 -1.62
CA THR A 77 10.44 -2.03 -0.99
C THR A 77 11.92 -1.64 -0.86
N GLY A 78 12.55 -2.09 0.22
CA GLY A 78 13.98 -1.89 0.46
C GLY A 78 14.54 -3.03 1.29
N GLU A 79 15.85 -2.98 1.52
CA GLU A 79 16.50 -3.91 2.47
C GLU A 79 15.95 -3.71 3.88
N ALA A 80 15.90 -4.82 4.63
CA ALA A 80 15.35 -4.88 5.98
C ALA A 80 16.22 -4.15 7.00
#